data_AF-A0A2M7PVJ4-F1
#
_entry.id   AF-A0A2M7PVJ4-F1
#
_cell.length_a   1.000
_cell.length_b   1.000
_cell.length_c   1.000
_cell.angle_alpha   90.00
_cell.angle_beta   90.00
_cell.angle_gamma   90.00
#
_symmetry.space_group_name_H-M   'P 1'
#
loop_
_entity.id
_entity.type
_entity.pdbx_description
1 polymer ?
#
loop_
_entity_poly.entity_id
_entity_poly.type
_entity_poly.pdbx_seq_one_letter_code
_entity_poly.pdbx_strand_id
1 'polypeptide(L)'
;AFHQLDIRVDKKYFYNKWTLMFYLDIQNLYNLQNEGQPYIIREKNADGNFSTINNGQNYVLKSIPNTSGTVLPTIGVMVKF
;
A
#
# COMPACT_ATOMS: atom_id res chain seq x y z
N ALA A 1 -6.08 15.85 -8.09
CA ALA A 1 -6.89 14.79 -8.73
C ALA A 1 -6.21 13.46 -8.47
N PHE A 2 -6.94 12.45 -8.03
CA PHE A 2 -6.40 11.09 -7.79
C PHE A 2 -6.57 10.29 -9.08
N HIS A 3 -5.49 9.63 -9.52
CA HIS A 3 -5.50 8.78 -10.70
C HIS A 3 -5.07 7.39 -10.29
N GLN A 4 -5.80 6.38 -10.73
CA GLN A 4 -5.44 4.99 -10.55
C GLN A 4 -5.62 4.29 -11.88
N LEU A 5 -4.64 3.47 -12.25
CA LEU A 5 -4.73 2.57 -13.39
C LEU A 5 -4.64 1.14 -12.87
N ASP A 6 -5.63 0.34 -13.24
CA ASP A 6 -5.66 -1.09 -12.98
C ASP A 6 -5.55 -1.82 -14.32
N ILE A 7 -4.73 -2.86 -14.38
CA ILE A 7 -4.53 -3.68 -15.59
C ILE A 7 -4.82 -5.13 -15.27
N ARG A 8 -5.55 -5.79 -16.17
CA ARG A 8 -5.82 -7.21 -16.10
C ARG A 8 -5.58 -7.89 -17.44
N VAL A 9 -4.94 -9.06 -17.39
CA VAL A 9 -4.74 -9.94 -18.53
C VAL A 9 -5.32 -11.31 -18.21
N ASP A 10 -6.23 -11.78 -19.06
CA ASP A 10 -6.83 -13.10 -18.95
C ASP A 10 -6.36 -14.01 -20.10
N LYS A 11 -6.07 -15.28 -19.78
CA LYS A 11 -5.77 -16.33 -20.76
C LYS A 11 -6.70 -17.51 -20.56
N LYS A 12 -7.44 -17.86 -21.62
CA LYS A 12 -8.37 -19.00 -21.63
C LYS A 12 -7.85 -20.11 -22.54
N TYR A 13 -7.95 -21.34 -22.06
CA TYR A 13 -7.66 -22.57 -22.78
C TYR A 13 -8.93 -23.41 -22.82
N PHE A 14 -9.43 -23.68 -24.03
CA PHE A 14 -10.63 -24.47 -24.25
C PHE A 14 -10.24 -25.91 -24.59
N TYR A 15 -10.74 -26.86 -23.80
CA TYR A 15 -10.64 -28.29 -24.06
C TYR A 15 -12.05 -28.86 -24.31
N ASN A 16 -12.14 -30.06 -24.89
CA ASN A 16 -13.42 -30.67 -25.28
C ASN A 16 -14.39 -30.92 -24.11
N LYS A 17 -13.89 -31.03 -22.88
CA LYS A 17 -14.68 -31.38 -21.68
C LYS A 17 -14.54 -30.38 -20.54
N TRP A 18 -13.71 -29.35 -20.71
CA TRP A 18 -13.43 -28.38 -19.65
C TRP A 18 -12.71 -27.16 -20.22
N THR A 19 -12.76 -26.05 -19.49
CA THR A 19 -12.04 -24.81 -19.81
C THR A 19 -11.17 -24.42 -18.63
N LEU A 20 -9.92 -24.06 -18.93
CA LEU A 20 -8.97 -23.55 -17.96
C LEU A 20 -8.73 -22.07 -18.22
N MET A 21 -8.87 -21.24 -17.20
CA MET A 21 -8.60 -19.81 -17.31
C MET A 21 -7.58 -19.39 -16.26
N PHE A 22 -6.60 -18.60 -16.68
CA PHE A 22 -5.64 -17.92 -15.83
C PHE A 22 -5.86 -16.42 -15.95
N TYR A 23 -5.69 -15.70 -14.85
CA TYR A 23 -5.67 -14.25 -14.90
C TYR A 23 -4.57 -13.68 -14.01
N LEU A 24 -4.00 -12.59 -14.48
CA LEU A 24 -3.11 -11.72 -13.74
C LEU A 24 -3.76 -10.34 -13.70
N ASP A 25 -3.90 -9.80 -12.49
CA ASP A 25 -4.50 -8.51 -12.20
C ASP A 25 -3.50 -7.68 -11.39
N ILE A 26 -3.29 -6.43 -11.76
CA ILE A 26 -2.42 -5.48 -11.08
C ILE A 26 -3.22 -4.21 -10.87
N GLN A 27 -3.56 -3.92 -9.60
CA GLN A 27 -4.21 -2.67 -9.23
C GLN A 27 -3.17 -1.62 -8.82
N ASN A 28 -3.52 -0.36 -9.06
CA ASN A 28 -2.69 0.80 -8.80
C ASN A 28 -1.30 0.69 -9.46
N LEU A 29 -1.27 0.42 -10.76
CA LEU A 29 -0.03 0.24 -11.52
C LEU A 29 0.91 1.45 -11.42
N TYR A 30 0.36 2.66 -11.33
CA TYR A 30 1.15 3.88 -11.17
C TYR A 30 1.75 4.05 -9.77
N ASN A 31 1.41 3.17 -8.82
CA ASN A 31 1.82 3.23 -7.43
C ASN A 31 1.63 4.63 -6.83
N LEU A 32 0.52 5.29 -7.19
CA LEU A 32 0.24 6.62 -6.66
C LEU A 32 -0.14 6.46 -5.20
N GLN A 33 0.63 7.10 -4.33
CA GLN A 33 0.42 7.11 -2.89
C GLN A 33 -0.26 8.41 -2.52
N ASN A 34 -1.32 8.31 -1.73
CA ASN A 34 -1.99 9.45 -1.15
C ASN A 34 -1.23 9.89 0.10
N GLU A 35 -0.90 11.17 0.19
CA GLU A 35 -0.30 11.78 1.37
C GLU A 35 -1.42 12.30 2.28
N GLY A 36 -1.62 11.62 3.41
CA GLY A 36 -2.52 12.04 4.47
C GLY A 36 -1.87 13.07 5.39
N GLN A 37 -2.66 13.56 6.36
CA GLN A 37 -2.13 14.36 7.47
C GLN A 37 -1.02 13.58 8.19
N PRO A 38 0.17 14.15 8.37
CA PRO A 38 1.27 13.47 9.03
C PRO A 38 0.95 13.23 10.51
N TYR A 39 1.48 12.13 11.05
CA TYR A 39 1.36 11.86 12.48
C TYR A 39 2.38 12.68 13.24
N ILE A 40 1.91 13.50 14.17
CA ILE A 40 2.78 14.25 15.07
C ILE A 40 2.95 13.46 16.36
N ILE A 41 4.19 13.07 16.64
CA ILE A 41 4.53 12.30 17.83
C ILE A 41 5.63 13.00 18.64
N ARG A 42 5.76 12.65 19.91
CA ARG A 42 6.90 13.07 20.74
C ARG A 42 8.12 12.23 20.36
N GLU A 43 9.23 12.89 20.10
CA GLU A 43 10.50 12.22 19.84
C GLU A 43 11.00 11.49 21.09
N LYS A 44 11.65 10.34 20.90
CA LYS A 44 12.27 9.56 21.97
C LYS A 44 13.78 9.54 21.79
N ASN A 45 14.50 9.68 22.90
CA ASN A 45 15.95 9.49 22.97
C ASN A 45 16.30 7.99 22.86
N ALA A 46 17.60 7.70 22.66
CA ALA A 46 18.11 6.32 22.62
C ALA A 46 17.74 5.50 23.87
N ASP A 47 17.59 6.17 25.01
CA ASP A 47 17.23 5.57 26.30
C ASP A 47 15.71 5.34 26.47
N GLY A 48 14.89 5.66 25.46
CA GLY A 48 13.44 5.44 25.47
C GLY A 48 12.60 6.56 26.10
N ASN A 49 13.23 7.52 26.79
CA ASN A 49 12.58 8.72 27.33
C ASN A 49 12.23 9.74 26.23
N PHE A 50 11.19 10.56 26.46
CA PHE A 50 10.81 11.62 25.51
C PHE A 50 11.84 12.75 25.50
N SER A 51 12.18 13.23 24.30
CA SER A 51 13.07 14.36 24.10
C SER A 51 12.34 15.67 24.43
N THR A 52 12.99 16.53 25.22
CA THR A 52 12.41 17.81 25.68
C THR A 52 13.38 18.96 25.44
N ILE A 53 12.85 20.15 25.13
CA ILE A 53 13.56 21.43 24.99
C ILE A 53 13.09 22.42 26.06
N ASN A 54 13.72 23.60 26.13
CA ASN A 54 13.43 24.65 27.13
C ASN A 54 13.49 24.09 28.57
N ASN A 55 14.60 23.46 28.93
CA ASN A 55 14.82 22.86 30.26
C ASN A 55 13.71 21.88 30.70
N GLY A 56 13.15 21.10 29.77
CA GLY A 56 12.14 20.08 30.10
C GLY A 56 10.70 20.57 30.03
N GLN A 57 10.44 21.83 29.68
CA GLN A 57 9.08 22.37 29.62
C GLN A 57 8.31 21.95 28.37
N ASN A 58 9.03 21.74 27.25
CA ASN A 58 8.41 21.46 25.95
C ASN A 58 8.92 20.16 25.37
N TYR A 59 8.06 19.39 24.70
CA TYR A 59 8.48 18.18 23.98
C TYR A 59 8.98 18.52 22.58
N VAL A 60 9.98 17.78 22.12
CA VAL A 60 10.34 17.78 20.70
C VAL A 60 9.31 16.94 19.96
N LEU A 61 8.71 17.54 18.94
CA LEU A 61 7.74 16.88 18.09
C LEU A 61 8.40 16.43 16.79
N LYS A 62 8.08 15.21 16.39
CA LYS A 62 8.50 14.61 15.13
C LYS A 62 7.27 14.35 14.26
N SER A 63 7.37 14.74 13.00
CA SER A 63 6.37 14.46 11.98
C SER A 63 6.71 13.13 11.30
N ILE A 64 5.77 12.19 11.29
CA ILE A 64 5.87 10.94 10.54
C ILE A 64 4.96 11.05 9.32
N PRO A 65 5.49 10.92 8.09
CA PRO A 65 4.69 10.89 6.88
C PRO A 65 3.61 9.81 6.95
N ASN A 66 2.39 10.17 6.55
CA ASN A 66 1.26 9.26 6.50
C ASN A 66 0.92 8.99 5.03
N THR A 67 1.64 8.07 4.41
CA THR A 67 1.39 7.68 3.02
C THR A 67 0.49 6.44 2.97
N SER A 68 -0.48 6.45 2.06
CA SER A 68 -1.39 5.33 1.84
C SER A 68 -1.52 5.04 0.36
N GLY A 69 -1.27 3.78 -0.03
CA GLY A 69 -1.33 3.32 -1.40
C GLY A 69 -0.25 2.27 -1.64
N THR A 70 -0.61 1.19 -2.32
CA THR A 70 0.33 0.14 -2.71
C THR A 70 -0.10 -0.46 -4.03
N VAL A 71 0.84 -1.10 -4.73
CA VAL A 71 0.54 -1.92 -5.91
C VAL A 71 0.03 -3.27 -5.43
N LEU A 72 -1.10 -3.73 -5.96
CA LEU A 72 -1.70 -5.00 -5.55
C LEU A 72 -1.72 -6.01 -6.72
N PRO A 73 -0.76 -6.95 -6.77
CA PRO A 73 -0.78 -8.04 -7.74
C PRO A 73 -1.68 -9.18 -7.27
N THR A 74 -2.50 -9.71 -8.18
CA THR A 74 -3.36 -10.89 -7.96
C THR A 74 -3.19 -11.87 -9.10
N ILE A 75 -3.01 -13.14 -8.78
CA ILE A 75 -3.01 -14.25 -9.74
C ILE A 75 -4.19 -15.14 -9.40
N GLY A 76 -4.95 -15.54 -10.40
CA GLY A 76 -6.01 -16.53 -10.20
C GLY A 76 -6.10 -17.56 -11.30
N VAL A 77 -6.70 -18.68 -10.93
CA VAL A 77 -6.95 -19.84 -11.79
C VAL A 77 -8.41 -20.23 -11.65
N MET A 78 -9.07 -20.55 -12.75
CA MET A 78 -10.44 -21.04 -12.78
C MET A 78 -10.55 -22.24 -13.70
N VAL A 79 -11.21 -23.29 -13.20
CA VAL A 79 -11.52 -24.50 -13.95
C VAL A 79 -13.03 -24.60 -14.09
N LYS A 80 -13.53 -24.72 -15.32
CA LYS A 80 -14.94 -24.93 -15.63
C LYS A 80 -15.11 -26.27 -16.34
N PHE A 81 -16.06 -27.08 -15.91
CA PHE A 81 -16.39 -28.38 -16.52
C PHE A 81 -17.59 -28.23 -17.46
#